data_AF-A0A355EM09-F1
#
_entry.id   AF-A0A355EM09-F1
#
_cell.length_a   1.000
_cell.length_b   1.000
_cell.length_c   1.000
_cell.angle_alpha   90.00
_cell.angle_beta   90.00
_cell.angle_gamma   90.00
#
_symmetry.space_group_name_H-M   'P 1'
#
loop_
_entity.id
_entity.type
_entity.pdbx_description
1 polymer ?
#
loop_
_entity_poly.entity_id
_entity_poly.type
_entity_poly.pdbx_seq_one_letter_code
_entity_poly.pdbx_strand_id
1 'polypeptide(L)' 'MKSYIPKKGDFIAVSFDPQSGHKQRGRRPALVVSNTLFNEKTGLATVCPLTTTDRGYPFHVPVP' A
#
# COMPACT_ATOMS: atom_id res chain seq x y z
N MET A 1 -16.21 11.19 14.02
CA MET A 1 -15.30 10.07 13.67
C MET A 1 -13.93 10.65 13.39
N LYS A 2 -12.86 10.13 14.00
CA LYS A 2 -11.49 10.57 13.69
C LYS A 2 -11.13 10.01 12.31
N SER A 3 -10.56 10.83 11.43
CA SER A 3 -10.06 10.33 10.15
C SER A 3 -8.98 9.29 10.40
N TYR A 4 -9.03 8.16 9.69
CA TYR A 4 -8.01 7.12 9.80
C TYR A 4 -6.70 7.63 9.21
N ILE A 5 -5.61 7.48 9.95
CA ILE A 5 -4.26 7.74 9.47
C ILE A 5 -3.53 6.39 9.44
N PRO A 6 -3.06 5.93 8.26
CA PRO A 6 -2.35 4.66 8.15
C PRO A 6 -1.08 4.65 9.01
N LYS A 7 -0.85 3.57 9.75
CA LYS A 7 0.37 3.36 10.53
C LYS A 7 1.30 2.39 9.82
N LYS A 8 2.59 2.49 10.10
CA LYS A 8 3.57 1.54 9.58
C LYS A 8 3.17 0.11 9.99
N GLY A 9 3.12 -0.80 9.02
CA GLY A 9 2.72 -2.18 9.23
C GLY A 9 1.24 -2.47 9.00
N ASP A 10 0.39 -1.44 8.82
CA ASP A 10 -1.02 -1.67 8.52
C ASP A 10 -1.20 -2.29 7.13
N PHE A 11 -2.11 -3.27 7.04
CA PHE A 11 -2.62 -3.80 5.79
C PHE A 11 -3.87 -3.01 5.40
N ILE A 12 -3.79 -2.30 4.27
CA ILE A 12 -4.87 -1.40 3.81
C ILE A 12 -5.30 -1.75 2.39
N ALA A 13 -6.53 -1.35 2.05
CA ALA A 13 -7.02 -1.45 0.68
C ALA A 13 -6.90 -0.08 0.00
N VAL A 14 -6.09 0.01 -1.05
CA VAL A 14 -5.82 1.25 -1.81
C VAL A 14 -6.51 1.17 -3.17
N SER A 15 -7.12 2.27 -3.60
CA SER A 15 -7.62 2.40 -4.98
C SER A 15 -6.56 3.05 -5.87
N PHE A 16 -6.34 2.49 -7.05
CA PHE A 16 -5.40 3.02 -8.05
C PHE A 16 -6.11 3.78 -9.19
N ASP A 17 -7.28 4.35 -8.92
CA ASP A 17 -8.07 5.13 -9.86
C ASP A 17 -7.95 6.65 -9.59
N PRO A 18 -7.85 7.52 -10.63
CA PRO A 18 -7.89 7.24 -12.06
C PRO A 18 -6.56 6.73 -12.63
N GLN A 19 -6.67 5.89 -13.65
CA GLN A 19 -5.54 5.22 -14.29
C GLN A 19 -4.73 6.16 -15.19
N SER A 20 -3.40 6.05 -15.14
CA SER A 20 -2.51 6.59 -16.18
C SER A 20 -1.59 5.46 -16.68
N GLY A 21 -1.79 5.01 -17.93
CA GLY A 21 -0.97 3.99 -18.60
C GLY A 21 -1.21 2.53 -18.13
N HIS A 22 -0.18 1.68 -18.22
CA HIS A 22 -0.20 0.25 -17.85
C HIS A 22 -0.10 -0.03 -16.32
N LYS A 23 -0.31 0.98 -15.48
CA LYS A 23 -0.19 0.85 -14.01
C LYS A 23 -1.31 -0.03 -13.44
N GLN A 24 -1.10 -0.56 -12.24
CA GLN A 24 -2.03 -1.49 -11.57
C GLN A 24 -3.44 -0.88 -11.44
N ARG A 25 -4.48 -1.68 -11.72
CA ARG A 25 -5.90 -1.26 -11.72
C ARG A 25 -6.65 -1.78 -10.49
N GLY A 26 -7.67 -1.02 -10.06
CA GLY A 26 -8.67 -1.41 -9.07
C GLY A 26 -8.24 -1.23 -7.61
N ARG A 27 -9.10 -1.68 -6.69
CA ARG A 27 -8.81 -1.70 -5.25
C ARG A 27 -7.92 -2.90 -4.92
N ARG A 28 -6.73 -2.64 -4.38
CA ARG A 28 -5.75 -3.69 -4.05
C ARG A 28 -5.30 -3.60 -2.60
N PRO A 29 -5.00 -4.75 -1.97
CA PRO A 29 -4.34 -4.76 -0.68
C PRO A 29 -2.91 -4.21 -0.82
N ALA A 30 -2.45 -3.48 0.18
CA ALA A 30 -1.09 -2.97 0.27
C ALA A 30 -0.65 -2.88 1.74
N LEU A 31 0.66 -3.05 1.97
CA LEU A 31 1.30 -2.89 3.28
C LEU A 31 1.88 -1.48 3.40
N VAL A 32 1.60 -0.79 4.50
CA VAL A 32 2.17 0.54 4.78
C VAL A 32 3.61 0.39 5.27
N VAL A 33 4.57 0.98 4.54
CA VAL A 33 6.00 0.92 4.87
C VAL A 33 6.57 2.24 5.40
N SER A 34 5.92 3.36 5.11
CA SER A 34 6.29 4.68 5.64
C SER A 34 6.04 4.79 7.14
N ASN A 35 6.81 5.66 7.81
CA ASN A 35 6.68 5.91 9.24
C ASN A 35 5.34 6.61 9.56
N THR A 36 4.68 6.22 10.64
CA THR A 36 3.42 6.82 11.10
C THR A 36 3.51 8.33 11.25
N LEU A 37 4.63 8.86 11.78
CA LEU A 37 4.82 10.32 11.91
C LEU A 37 4.84 11.03 10.54
N PHE A 38 5.42 10.40 9.52
CA PHE A 38 5.41 10.95 8.16
C PHE A 38 3.97 10.97 7.61
N ASN A 39 3.22 9.88 7.83
CA ASN A 39 1.84 9.75 7.35
C ASN A 39 0.94 10.82 7.99
N GLU A 40 1.10 11.04 9.30
CA GLU A 40 0.35 12.05 10.07
C GLU A 40 0.66 13.48 9.61
N LYS A 41 1.93 13.79 9.31
CA LYS A 41 2.35 15.15 8.95
C LYS A 41 2.08 15.51 7.50
N THR A 42 2.13 14.55 6.59
CA THR A 42 2.01 14.80 5.14
C THR A 42 0.63 14.48 4.58
N GLY A 43 -0.15 13.62 5.25
CA GLY A 43 -1.35 13.02 4.68
C GLY A 43 -1.06 12.03 3.53
N LEU A 44 0.21 11.65 3.34
CA LEU A 44 0.66 10.70 2.32
C LEU A 44 1.18 9.42 3.00
N ALA A 45 1.01 8.28 2.33
CA ALA A 45 1.59 7.02 2.78
C ALA A 45 2.34 6.34 1.63
N THR A 46 3.50 5.77 1.94
CA THR A 46 4.23 4.88 1.03
C THR A 46 3.83 3.45 1.34
N VAL A 47 3.45 2.71 0.29
CA VAL A 47 2.92 1.35 0.43
C VAL A 47 3.59 0.37 -0.54
N CYS A 48 3.65 -0.89 -0.13
CA CYS A 48 4.02 -2.01 -0.99
C CYS A 48 2.75 -2.75 -1.41
N PRO A 49 2.40 -2.82 -2.71
CA PRO A 49 1.21 -3.54 -3.16
C PRO A 49 1.37 -5.05 -2.95
N LEU A 50 0.26 -5.69 -2.57
CA LEU A 50 0.19 -7.13 -2.33
C LEU A 50 -0.40 -7.84 -3.55
N THR A 51 0.09 -9.06 -3.79
CA THR A 51 -0.37 -9.95 -4.86
C THR A 51 -0.41 -11.37 -4.33
N THR A 52 -1.39 -12.16 -4.79
CA THR A 52 -1.45 -13.60 -4.52
C THR A 52 -0.59 -14.40 -5.50
N THR A 53 -0.14 -13.77 -6.59
CA THR A 53 0.75 -14.40 -7.56
C THR A 53 2.21 -14.16 -7.18
N ASP A 54 2.91 -15.23 -6.83
CA ASP A 54 4.36 -15.23 -6.78
C ASP A 54 4.94 -15.61 -8.15
N ARG A 55 5.96 -14.86 -8.58
CA ARG A 55 6.69 -15.07 -9.85
C ARG A 55 8.18 -15.38 -9.60
N GLY A 56 8.60 -15.57 -8.35
CA GLY A 56 10.00 -15.81 -8.01
C GLY A 56 10.89 -14.58 -8.15
N TYR A 57 10.34 -13.37 -8.07
CA TYR A 57 11.15 -12.15 -8.06
C TYR A 57 11.86 -12.01 -6.70
N PRO A 58 13.14 -11.60 -6.68
CA PRO A 58 13.93 -11.51 -5.44
C PRO A 58 13.40 -10.49 -4.43
N PHE A 59 12.53 -9.56 -4.87
CA PHE A 59 11.89 -8.56 -4.01
C PHE A 59 10.47 -8.92 -3.59
N HIS A 60 9.95 -10.09 -3.98
CA HIS A 60 8.74 -10.62 -3.37
C HIS A 60 9.08 -11.13 -1.97
N VAL A 61 8.37 -10.61 -0.99
CA VAL A 61 8.53 -11.00 0.41
C VAL A 61 7.20 -11.61 0.87
N PRO A 62 7.21 -12.85 1.41
CA PRO A 62 6.01 -13.44 1.96
C PRO A 62 5.54 -12.65 3.19
N VAL A 63 4.23 -12.48 3.31
CA VAL A 63 3.56 -11.86 4.45
C VAL A 63 2.55 -12.85 5.06
N PRO A 64 2.20 -12.73 6.36
CA PRO A 64 1.27 -13.63 7.04
C PRO A 64 -0.14 -13.66 6.41
#